data_AF-A0A519P2C1-F1
#
_entry.id   AF-A0A519P2C1-F1
#
_cell.length_a   1.000
_cell.length_b   1.000
_cell.length_c   1.000
_cell.angle_alpha   90.00
_cell.angle_beta   90.00
_cell.angle_gamma   90.00
#
_symmetry.space_group_name_H-M   'P 1'
#
loop_
_entity.id
_entity.type
_entity.pdbx_description
1 polymer ?
#
loop_
_entity_poly.entity_id
_entity_poly.type
_entity_poly.pdbx_seq_one_letter_code
_entity_poly.pdbx_strand_id
1 'polypeptide(L)' 'MRDWLTIHEGSAPLVIGLPHTGTDIPEAVEARMASPWLARKDADWWVHRLYDFAADMGATLVRTKVSRSVI' A
#
# COMPACT_ATOMS: atom_id res chain seq x y z
N MET A 1 12.34 -11.22 3.15
CA MET A 1 11.50 -10.20 2.49
C MET A 1 10.29 -9.97 3.38
N ARG A 2 9.93 -8.72 3.67
CA ARG A 2 8.70 -8.42 4.43
C ARG A 2 7.53 -8.58 3.46
N ASP A 3 6.62 -9.50 3.73
CA ASP A 3 5.46 -9.82 2.91
C ASP A 3 4.47 -8.65 2.74
N TRP A 4 4.40 -7.79 3.76
CA TRP A 4 3.54 -6.61 3.83
C TRP A 4 4.12 -5.35 3.18
N LEU A 5 5.44 -5.27 2.97
CA LEU A 5 6.14 -4.07 2.48
C LEU A 5 6.76 -4.33 1.10
N THR A 6 6.50 -3.44 0.15
CA THR A 6 7.17 -3.44 -1.15
C THR A 6 7.98 -2.16 -1.29
N ILE A 7 9.26 -2.31 -1.62
CA ILE A 7 10.19 -1.21 -1.89
C ILE A 7 10.73 -1.40 -3.31
N HIS A 8 10.61 -0.37 -4.13
CA HIS A 8 11.39 -0.20 -5.35
C HIS A 8 12.44 0.86 -5.07
N GLU A 9 13.72 0.50 -5.09
CA GLU A 9 14.83 1.43 -4.84
C GLU A 9 15.19 2.16 -6.13
N GLY A 10 15.22 3.49 -6.08
CA GLY A 10 15.58 4.37 -7.19
C GLY A 10 16.82 5.21 -6.87
N SER A 11 17.37 5.86 -7.90
CA SER A 11 18.60 6.68 -7.78
C SER A 11 18.36 8.20 -7.69
N ALA A 12 17.13 8.66 -7.91
CA ALA A 12 16.78 10.08 -7.81
C ALA A 12 16.58 10.50 -6.35
N PRO A 13 16.75 11.79 -5.99
CA PRO A 13 16.48 12.31 -4.66
C PRO A 13 14.98 12.50 -4.39
N LEU A 14 14.15 11.53 -4.79
CA LEU A 14 12.70 11.54 -4.64
C LEU A 14 12.24 10.20 -4.05
N VAL A 15 11.46 10.28 -2.98
CA VAL A 15 10.79 9.14 -2.35
C VAL A 15 9.28 9.35 -2.42
N ILE A 16 8.55 8.37 -2.95
CA ILE A 16 7.09 8.38 -3.01
C ILE A 16 6.55 7.30 -2.08
N GLY A 17 5.82 7.74 -1.05
CA GLY A 17 5.08 6.85 -0.15
C GLY A 17 3.67 6.59 -0.66
N LEU A 18 3.27 5.32 -0.68
CA LEU A 18 1.93 4.85 -1.08
C LEU A 18 1.28 4.06 0.06
N PRO A 19 1.01 4.70 1.22
CA PRO A 19 0.68 4.01 2.47
C PRO A 19 -0.72 3.39 2.49
N HIS A 20 -1.64 3.83 1.63
CA HIS A 20 -3.05 3.41 1.68
C HIS A 20 -3.47 2.54 0.50
N THR A 21 -2.51 2.03 -0.28
CA THR A 21 -2.80 1.20 -1.47
C THR A 21 -3.07 -0.27 -1.13
N GLY A 22 -2.94 -0.64 0.15
CA GLY A 22 -3.13 -1.99 0.66
C GLY A 22 -4.58 -2.35 0.97
N THR A 23 -4.88 -3.65 0.87
CA THR A 23 -6.20 -4.24 1.15
C THR A 23 -6.12 -5.47 2.05
N ASP A 24 -4.91 -5.88 2.42
CA ASP A 24 -4.68 -7.05 3.26
C ASP A 24 -5.11 -6.72 4.68
N ILE A 25 -5.95 -7.59 5.25
CA ILE A 25 -6.40 -7.53 6.63
C ILE A 25 -6.13 -8.91 7.22
N PRO A 26 -5.31 -9.04 8.29
CA PRO A 26 -5.11 -10.33 8.95
C PRO A 26 -6.44 -10.89 9.47
N GLU A 27 -6.65 -12.21 9.32
CA GLU A 27 -7.92 -12.87 9.67
C GLU A 27 -8.38 -12.56 11.11
N ALA A 28 -7.44 -12.58 12.07
CA ALA A 28 -7.73 -12.28 13.48
C ALA A 28 -8.21 -10.83 13.71
N VAL A 29 -7.84 -9.90 12.83
CA VAL A 29 -8.31 -8.51 12.85
C VAL A 29 -9.63 -8.39 12.10
N GLU A 30 -9.75 -9.03 10.95
CA GLU A 30 -10.96 -9.04 10.12
C GLU A 30 -12.17 -9.60 10.87
N ALA A 31 -11.98 -10.67 11.66
CA ALA A 31 -13.01 -11.26 12.51
C ALA A 31 -13.60 -10.30 13.56
N ARG A 32 -12.91 -9.18 13.84
CA ARG A 32 -13.34 -8.14 14.79
C ARG A 32 -13.94 -6.92 14.09
N MET A 33 -13.93 -6.87 12.77
CA MET A 33 -14.46 -5.75 11.98
C MET A 33 -15.97 -5.91 11.79
N ALA A 34 -16.71 -4.82 11.95
CA ALA A 34 -18.15 -4.82 11.68
C ALA A 34 -18.49 -5.11 10.21
N SER A 35 -17.61 -4.73 9.29
CA SER A 35 -17.76 -5.00 7.85
C SER A 35 -16.39 -5.15 7.18
N PRO A 36 -16.03 -6.36 6.72
CA PRO A 36 -14.88 -6.61 5.86
C PRO A 36 -14.81 -5.73 4.61
N TRP A 37 -15.96 -5.39 4.04
CA TRP A 37 -16.04 -4.58 2.83
C TRP A 37 -15.72 -3.11 3.14
N LEU A 38 -16.32 -2.52 4.18
CA LEU A 38 -16.01 -1.13 4.56
C LEU A 38 -14.54 -0.97 4.94
N ALA A 39 -13.96 -1.97 5.61
CA ALA A 39 -12.54 -1.98 6.00
C ALA A 39 -11.56 -2.03 4.79
N ARG A 40 -12.03 -2.35 3.58
CA ARG A 40 -11.22 -2.34 2.35
C ARG A 40 -11.62 -1.24 1.36
N LYS A 41 -12.87 -0.80 1.42
CA LYS A 41 -13.43 0.23 0.52
C LYS A 41 -12.55 1.47 0.47
N ASP A 42 -12.02 1.87 1.61
CA ASP A 42 -11.19 3.06 1.79
C ASP A 42 -9.75 2.87 1.29
N ALA A 43 -9.42 1.87 0.47
CA ALA A 43 -8.09 1.78 -0.14
C ALA A 43 -7.92 2.77 -1.29
N ASP A 44 -6.67 3.21 -1.48
CA ASP A 44 -6.21 3.97 -2.65
C ASP A 44 -5.96 3.01 -3.83
N TRP A 45 -7.01 2.31 -4.25
CA TRP A 45 -6.98 1.07 -5.06
C TRP A 45 -5.98 1.06 -6.22
N TRP A 46 -5.83 2.18 -6.92
CA TRP A 46 -4.98 2.26 -8.12
C TRP A 46 -3.92 3.35 -8.05
N VAL A 47 -3.71 4.01 -6.91
CA VAL A 47 -2.71 5.07 -6.82
C VAL A 47 -1.30 4.53 -7.10
N HIS A 48 -1.00 3.30 -6.70
CA HIS A 48 0.26 2.65 -7.08
C HIS A 48 0.44 2.39 -8.58
N ARG A 49 -0.66 2.30 -9.35
CA ARG A 49 -0.64 2.21 -10.82
C ARG A 49 -0.56 3.60 -11.43
N LEU A 50 -1.30 4.56 -10.87
CA LEU A 50 -1.28 5.95 -11.31
C LEU A 50 0.14 6.54 -11.25
N TYR A 51 0.95 6.14 -10.25
CA TYR A 51 2.32 6.61 -10.04
C TYR A 51 3.40 5.63 -10.53
N ASP A 52 3.06 4.59 -11.29
CA ASP A 52 4.06 3.60 -11.72
C ASP A 52 5.18 4.20 -12.60
N PHE A 53 4.86 5.24 -13.37
CA PHE A 53 5.80 6.04 -14.16
C PHE A 53 6.97 6.61 -13.35
N ALA A 54 6.80 6.81 -12.04
CA ALA A 54 7.83 7.40 -11.20
C ALA A 54 9.04 6.47 -11.00
N ALA A 55 8.85 5.15 -11.17
CA ALA A 55 9.96 4.20 -11.18
C ALA A 55 10.92 4.49 -12.35
N ASP A 56 10.39 4.76 -13.55
CA ASP A 56 11.18 5.09 -14.74
C ASP A 56 11.88 6.46 -14.61
N MET A 57 11.36 7.34 -13.75
CA MET A 57 12.01 8.60 -13.36
C MET A 57 13.10 8.42 -12.29
N GLY A 58 13.35 7.20 -11.84
CA GLY A 58 14.34 6.86 -10.82
C GLY A 58 13.91 7.14 -9.38
N ALA A 59 12.61 7.36 -9.11
CA ALA A 59 12.13 7.57 -7.75
C ALA A 59 12.15 6.27 -6.92
N THR A 60 12.42 6.39 -5.63
CA THR A 60 12.20 5.28 -4.69
C THR A 60 10.72 5.20 -4.32
N LEU A 61 10.09 4.03 -4.50
CA LEU A 61 8.68 3.81 -4.17
C LEU A 61 8.56 2.91 -2.95
N VAL A 62 7.79 3.35 -1.95
CA VAL A 62 7.53 2.57 -0.73
C VAL A 62 6.03 2.39 -0.57
N ARG A 63 5.56 1.14 -0.58
CA ARG A 63 4.13 0.83 -0.40
C ARG A 63 3.90 -0.34 0.55
N THR A 64 2.75 -0.33 1.20
CA THR A 64 2.27 -1.46 2.01
C THR A 64 1.11 -2.16 1.32
N LYS A 65 0.99 -3.47 1.54
CA LYS A 65 -0.21 -4.24 1.15
C LYS A 65 -1.29 -4.25 2.23
N VAL A 66 -0.99 -3.79 3.45
CA VAL A 66 -1.91 -3.76 4.58
C VAL A 66 -2.95 -2.65 4.41
N SER A 67 -4.23 -2.97 4.66
CA SER A 67 -5.28 -1.94 4.71
C SER A 67 -5.03 -0.96 5.85
N ARG A 68 -5.26 0.33 5.60
CA ARG A 68 -5.18 1.38 6.64
C ARG A 68 -6.15 1.16 7.80
N SER A 69 -7.22 0.38 7.63
CA SER A 69 -8.15 0.05 8.71
C SER A 69 -7.57 -0.89 9.78
N VAL A 70 -6.36 -1.42 9.60
CA VAL A 70 -5.67 -2.27 10.58
C VAL A 70 -4.91 -1.44 11.64
N ILE A 71 -4.59 -0.17 11.33
CA ILE A 71 -3.73 0.71 12.15
C ILE A 71 -4.57 1.65 12.99
#